data_AF-A0A916WSM7-F1
#
_entry.id   AF-A0A916WSM7-F1
#
_cell.length_a   1.000
_cell.length_b   1.000
_cell.length_c   1.000
_cell.angle_alpha   90.00
_cell.angle_beta   90.00
_cell.angle_gamma   90.00
#
_symmetry.space_group_name_H-M   'P 1'
#
loop_
_entity.id
_entity.type
_entity.pdbx_description
1 polymer ?
#
loop_
_entity_poly.entity_id
_entity_poly.type
_entity_poly.pdbx_seq_one_letter_code
_entity_poly.pdbx_strand_id
1 'polypeptide(L)'
;MRCVGLLGGEMDPALMEVIGGDGAAYVVSGHEGGPDGYWPRTWALRALLHVWDPAAEPAVLAASSDDHWRVREMAAKVIAARMTSSTAAPAALEQLAADDSTRVRAAAERARAKLG
;
A
#
# COMPACT_ATOMS: atom_id res chain seq x y z
N MET A 1 13.12 6.97 3.71
CA MET A 1 12.70 5.70 4.35
C MET A 1 12.53 4.64 3.27
N ARG A 2 13.11 3.43 3.42
CA ARG A 2 13.21 2.42 2.34
C ARG A 2 11.85 1.95 1.77
N CYS A 3 10.82 1.79 2.61
CA CYS A 3 9.47 1.44 2.14
C CYS A 3 8.84 2.53 1.26
N VAL A 4 9.11 3.82 1.53
CA VAL A 4 8.63 4.92 0.68
C VAL A 4 9.29 4.87 -0.69
N GLY A 5 10.58 4.52 -0.75
CA GLY A 5 11.28 4.29 -2.01
C GLY A 5 10.61 3.21 -2.85
N LEU A 6 10.30 2.05 -2.25
CA LEU A 6 9.57 0.98 -2.94
C LEU A 6 8.22 1.45 -3.50
N LEU A 7 7.45 2.26 -2.76
CA LEU A 7 6.19 2.84 -3.25
C LEU A 7 6.39 3.77 -4.45
N GLY A 8 7.52 4.48 -4.51
CA GLY A 8 7.94 5.29 -5.64
C GLY A 8 8.54 4.50 -6.82
N GLY A 9 8.61 3.17 -6.72
CA GLY A 9 9.20 2.30 -7.75
C GLY A 9 10.70 2.09 -7.64
N GLU A 10 11.34 2.52 -6.53
CA GLU A 10 12.75 2.20 -6.30
C GLU A 10 12.94 0.70 -6.09
N MET A 11 14.07 0.19 -6.59
CA MET A 11 14.48 -1.20 -6.43
C MET A 11 15.31 -1.40 -5.17
N ASP A 12 14.80 -2.18 -4.23
CA ASP A 12 15.51 -2.58 -3.01
C ASP A 12 15.34 -4.08 -2.71
N PRO A 13 16.09 -4.97 -3.39
CA PRO A 13 15.98 -6.42 -3.23
C PRO A 13 16.18 -6.89 -1.79
N ALA A 14 17.14 -6.29 -1.08
CA ALA A 14 17.42 -6.64 0.31
C ALA A 14 16.23 -6.31 1.23
N LEU A 15 15.52 -5.21 0.98
CA LEU A 15 14.28 -4.94 1.71
C LEU A 15 13.19 -5.92 1.30
N MET A 16 13.02 -6.19 0.00
CA MET A 16 12.00 -7.11 -0.52
C MET A 16 12.13 -8.51 0.07
N GLU A 17 13.33 -9.03 0.27
CA GLU A 17 13.59 -10.30 0.96
C GLU A 17 13.05 -10.28 2.40
N VAL A 18 13.22 -9.17 3.11
CA VAL A 18 12.75 -9.02 4.49
C VAL A 18 11.22 -8.90 4.58
N ILE A 19 10.60 -8.11 3.69
CA ILE A 19 9.16 -7.79 3.80
C ILE A 19 8.25 -8.67 2.94
N GLY A 20 8.82 -9.45 2.02
CA GLY A 20 8.08 -10.29 1.08
C GLY A 20 7.71 -11.68 1.61
N GLY A 21 8.40 -12.17 2.64
CA GLY A 21 8.19 -13.51 3.20
C GLY A 21 8.60 -14.62 2.21
N ASP A 22 7.99 -15.80 2.31
CA ASP A 22 8.37 -16.98 1.50
C ASP A 22 8.27 -16.75 -0.01
N GLY A 23 7.41 -15.84 -0.46
CA GLY A 23 7.26 -15.47 -1.87
C GLY A 23 8.33 -14.48 -2.39
N ALA A 24 9.17 -13.93 -1.52
CA ALA A 24 10.13 -12.89 -1.88
C ALA A 24 11.10 -13.35 -2.97
N ALA A 25 11.74 -14.51 -2.78
CA ALA A 25 12.72 -15.04 -3.72
C ALA A 25 12.13 -15.27 -5.12
N TYR A 26 10.88 -15.72 -5.20
CA TYR A 26 10.17 -15.93 -6.46
C TYR A 26 9.96 -14.62 -7.22
N VAL A 27 9.48 -13.57 -6.54
CA VAL A 27 9.25 -12.26 -7.15
C VAL A 27 10.56 -11.57 -7.49
N VAL A 28 11.55 -11.57 -6.58
CA VAL A 28 12.85 -10.93 -6.78
C VAL A 28 13.61 -11.54 -7.97
N SER A 29 13.40 -12.83 -8.25
CA SER A 29 13.98 -13.51 -9.42
C SER A 29 13.26 -13.22 -10.75
N GLY A 30 12.28 -12.30 -10.77
CA GLY A 30 11.67 -11.81 -12.01
C GLY A 30 10.39 -12.52 -12.43
N HIS A 31 9.78 -13.33 -11.58
CA HIS A 31 8.53 -14.02 -11.88
C HIS A 31 7.30 -13.11 -11.77
N GLU A 32 6.08 -13.66 -11.80
CA GLU A 32 4.83 -12.90 -11.85
C GLU A 32 4.76 -11.78 -10.80
N GLY A 33 4.53 -10.55 -11.30
CA GLY A 33 4.48 -9.35 -10.48
C GLY A 33 5.85 -8.93 -9.92
N GLY A 34 6.93 -9.32 -10.61
CA GLY A 34 8.37 -9.26 -10.28
C GLY A 34 8.93 -7.99 -9.62
N PRO A 35 10.26 -7.76 -9.66
CA PRO A 35 10.90 -6.74 -8.86
C PRO A 35 10.39 -5.32 -9.16
N ASP A 36 10.00 -5.03 -10.40
CA ASP A 36 9.41 -3.74 -10.78
C ASP A 36 7.85 -3.77 -10.77
N GLY A 37 7.27 -4.90 -10.38
CA GLY A 37 5.83 -5.14 -10.37
C GLY A 37 5.12 -4.56 -9.14
N TYR A 38 3.88 -5.00 -8.93
CA TYR A 38 3.04 -4.49 -7.83
C TYR A 38 3.38 -5.10 -6.47
N TRP A 39 4.09 -6.25 -6.44
CA TRP A 39 4.36 -6.98 -5.19
C TRP A 39 5.20 -6.17 -4.21
N PRO A 40 6.32 -5.54 -4.61
CA PRO A 40 7.11 -4.73 -3.68
C PRO A 40 6.35 -3.57 -3.07
N ARG A 41 5.52 -2.87 -3.85
CA ARG A 41 4.66 -1.80 -3.35
C ARG A 41 3.62 -2.32 -2.36
N THR A 42 3.03 -3.47 -2.67
CA THR A 42 2.08 -4.15 -1.76
C THR A 42 2.76 -4.54 -0.45
N TRP A 43 3.98 -5.08 -0.51
CA TRP A 43 4.74 -5.46 0.68
C TRP A 43 5.21 -4.25 1.48
N ALA A 44 5.60 -3.16 0.83
CA ALA A 44 5.95 -1.91 1.47
C ALA A 44 4.76 -1.35 2.27
N LEU A 45 3.55 -1.33 1.68
CA LEU A 45 2.33 -0.95 2.41
C LEU A 45 2.05 -1.89 3.59
N ARG A 46 2.23 -3.20 3.41
CA ARG A 46 2.09 -4.17 4.51
C ARG A 46 3.11 -3.91 5.63
N ALA A 47 4.36 -3.60 5.29
CA ALA A 47 5.36 -3.23 6.27
C ALA A 47 4.94 -1.97 7.03
N LEU A 48 4.47 -0.93 6.33
CA LEU A 48 3.96 0.31 6.93
C LEU A 48 2.69 0.11 7.77
N LEU A 49 1.88 -0.89 7.43
CA LEU A 49 0.75 -1.29 8.26
C LEU A 49 1.21 -1.76 9.65
N HIS A 50 2.39 -2.38 9.77
CA HIS A 50 2.92 -2.89 11.04
C HIS A 50 3.89 -1.92 11.73
N VAL A 51 4.79 -1.29 10.96
CA VAL A 51 5.82 -0.36 11.42
C VAL A 51 5.57 0.98 10.75
N TRP A 52 4.90 1.88 11.47
CA TRP A 52 4.44 3.15 10.93
C TRP A 52 5.43 4.29 11.17
N ASP A 53 5.62 5.11 10.15
CA ASP A 53 6.30 6.40 10.20
C ASP A 53 5.37 7.45 9.59
N PRO A 54 4.99 8.53 10.32
CA PRO A 54 4.17 9.61 9.77
C PRO A 54 4.72 10.23 8.48
N ALA A 55 6.04 10.20 8.25
CA ALA A 55 6.65 10.68 7.01
C ALA A 55 6.23 9.85 5.77
N ALA A 56 5.62 8.67 5.97
CA ALA A 56 5.12 7.82 4.90
C ALA A 56 3.76 8.25 4.34
N GLU A 57 3.03 9.11 5.06
CA GLU A 57 1.67 9.51 4.72
C GLU A 57 1.50 9.96 3.26
N PRO A 58 2.33 10.86 2.71
CA PRO A 58 2.21 11.27 1.30
C PRO A 58 2.34 10.09 0.31
N ALA A 59 3.24 9.14 0.59
CA ALA A 59 3.45 7.98 -0.28
C ALA A 59 2.29 6.98 -0.19
N VAL A 60 1.67 6.81 0.99
CA VAL A 60 0.47 5.98 1.15
C VAL A 60 -0.72 6.61 0.44
N LEU A 61 -0.88 7.93 0.52
CA LEU A 61 -1.91 8.66 -0.21
C LEU A 61 -1.71 8.52 -1.72
N ALA A 62 -0.48 8.65 -2.22
CA ALA A 62 -0.18 8.41 -3.63
C ALA A 62 -0.53 6.96 -4.05
N ALA A 63 -0.21 5.97 -3.22
CA ALA A 63 -0.51 4.57 -3.48
C ALA A 63 -2.03 4.25 -3.50
N SER A 64 -2.89 5.14 -2.99
CA SER A 64 -4.35 5.01 -3.15
C SER A 64 -4.81 5.15 -4.62
N SER A 65 -3.96 5.70 -5.48
CA SER A 65 -4.21 5.84 -6.93
C SER A 65 -3.31 4.93 -7.78
N ASP A 66 -2.67 3.92 -7.19
CA ASP A 66 -1.79 3.00 -7.93
C ASP A 66 -2.54 2.24 -9.03
N ASP A 67 -1.87 1.96 -10.16
CA ASP A 67 -2.46 1.23 -11.28
C ASP A 67 -3.00 -0.15 -10.87
N HIS A 68 -2.37 -0.80 -9.89
CA HIS A 68 -2.73 -2.15 -9.47
C HIS A 68 -3.67 -2.15 -8.26
N TRP A 69 -4.85 -2.74 -8.42
CA TRP A 69 -5.91 -2.77 -7.40
C TRP A 69 -5.46 -3.28 -6.03
N ARG A 70 -4.50 -4.22 -5.98
CA ARG A 70 -4.00 -4.78 -4.72
C ARG A 70 -3.20 -3.75 -3.90
N VAL A 71 -2.49 -2.84 -4.57
CA VAL A 71 -1.77 -1.75 -3.91
C VAL A 71 -2.79 -0.77 -3.33
N ARG A 72 -3.79 -0.37 -4.12
CA ARG A 72 -4.88 0.51 -3.66
C ARG A 72 -5.66 -0.08 -2.47
N GLU A 73 -5.97 -1.38 -2.52
CA GLU A 73 -6.63 -2.10 -1.42
C GLU A 73 -5.78 -2.06 -0.13
N MET A 74 -4.47 -2.28 -0.25
CA MET A 74 -3.56 -2.20 0.88
C MET A 74 -3.40 -0.77 1.40
N ALA A 75 -3.41 0.24 0.52
CA ALA A 75 -3.35 1.64 0.92
C ALA A 75 -4.57 2.00 1.79
N ALA A 76 -5.78 1.59 1.40
CA ALA A 76 -7.00 1.76 2.20
C ALA A 76 -6.84 1.19 3.63
N LYS A 77 -6.23 0.01 3.76
CA LYS A 77 -6.00 -0.64 5.08
C LYS A 77 -5.00 0.14 5.93
N VAL A 78 -3.92 0.66 5.32
CA VAL A 78 -2.93 1.48 6.03
C VAL A 78 -3.56 2.79 6.49
N ILE A 79 -4.30 3.48 5.62
CA ILE A 79 -5.02 4.72 5.95
C ILE A 79 -5.91 4.50 7.18
N ALA A 80 -6.75 3.45 7.17
CA ALA A 80 -7.65 3.12 8.26
C ALA A 80 -6.95 2.80 9.60
N ALA A 81 -5.71 2.30 9.54
CA ALA A 81 -4.99 1.85 10.72
C ALA A 81 -4.06 2.90 11.29
N ARG A 82 -3.49 3.77 10.44
CA ARG A 82 -2.33 4.59 10.78
C ARG A 82 -2.54 6.10 10.59
N MET A 83 -3.57 6.52 9.87
CA MET A 83 -3.77 7.91 9.47
C MET A 83 -5.02 8.52 10.12
N THR A 84 -5.27 8.22 11.39
CA THR A 84 -6.47 8.67 12.13
C THR A 84 -6.57 10.18 12.30
N SER A 85 -5.45 10.89 12.23
CA SER A 85 -5.39 12.36 12.32
C SER A 85 -5.13 13.05 10.98
N SER A 86 -5.10 12.29 9.87
CA SER A 86 -4.85 12.84 8.54
C SER A 86 -6.10 13.54 8.01
N THR A 87 -5.93 14.79 7.57
CA THR A 87 -6.99 15.55 6.92
C THR A 87 -7.19 15.17 5.45
N ALA A 88 -6.20 14.50 4.84
CA ALA A 88 -6.27 14.03 3.46
C ALA A 88 -6.84 12.61 3.33
N ALA A 89 -6.78 11.80 4.39
CA ALA A 89 -7.31 10.44 4.43
C ALA A 89 -8.79 10.33 3.98
N PRO A 90 -9.73 11.19 4.43
CA PRO A 90 -11.14 11.07 4.03
C PRO A 90 -11.35 11.16 2.52
N ALA A 91 -10.68 12.11 1.84
CA ALA A 91 -10.80 12.30 0.41
C ALA A 91 -10.25 11.10 -0.39
N ALA A 92 -9.11 10.54 0.03
CA ALA A 92 -8.55 9.35 -0.58
C ALA A 92 -9.48 8.13 -0.42
N LEU A 93 -10.10 7.97 0.75
CA LEU A 93 -11.06 6.88 0.98
C LEU A 93 -12.36 7.05 0.19
N GLU A 94 -12.81 8.29 -0.04
CA GLU A 94 -13.97 8.57 -0.91
C GLU A 94 -13.69 8.15 -2.36
N GLN A 95 -12.50 8.47 -2.88
CA GLN A 95 -12.08 8.01 -4.21
C GLN A 95 -12.03 6.49 -4.30
N LEU A 96 -11.41 5.82 -3.32
CA LEU A 96 -11.33 4.35 -3.27
C LEU A 96 -12.69 3.67 -3.11
N ALA A 97 -13.69 4.33 -2.52
CA ALA A 97 -15.05 3.82 -2.43
C ALA A 97 -15.76 3.77 -3.80
N ALA A 98 -15.29 4.57 -4.77
CA ALA A 98 -15.76 4.58 -6.16
C ALA A 98 -14.90 3.73 -7.11
N ASP A 99 -13.89 3.01 -6.60
CA ASP A 99 -12.95 2.22 -7.40
C ASP A 99 -13.64 1.11 -8.22
N ASP A 100 -13.10 0.73 -9.38
CA ASP A 100 -13.64 -0.36 -10.21
C ASP A 100 -13.59 -1.73 -9.52
N SER A 101 -12.60 -1.97 -8.65
CA SER A 101 -12.42 -3.22 -7.93
C SER A 101 -13.35 -3.31 -6.72
N THR A 102 -14.20 -4.34 -6.70
CA THR A 102 -15.07 -4.66 -5.55
C THR A 102 -14.29 -4.83 -4.25
N ARG A 103 -13.06 -5.35 -4.31
CA ARG A 103 -12.19 -5.52 -3.13
C ARG A 103 -11.70 -4.18 -2.59
N VAL A 104 -11.34 -3.25 -3.47
CA VAL A 104 -10.90 -1.90 -3.09
C VAL A 104 -12.05 -1.13 -2.46
N ARG A 105 -13.23 -1.12 -3.11
CA ARG A 105 -14.44 -0.49 -2.55
C ARG A 105 -14.77 -1.03 -1.16
N ALA A 106 -14.76 -2.34 -0.98
CA ALA A 106 -15.04 -2.96 0.31
C ALA A 106 -13.99 -2.59 1.39
N ALA A 107 -12.71 -2.43 1.01
CA ALA A 107 -11.67 -1.97 1.93
C ALA A 107 -11.86 -0.50 2.31
N ALA A 108 -12.23 0.35 1.36
CA ALA A 108 -12.50 1.76 1.58
C ALA A 108 -13.71 1.98 2.50
N GLU A 109 -14.82 1.28 2.28
CA GLU A 109 -16.01 1.38 3.14
C GLU A 109 -15.70 0.97 4.59
N ARG A 110 -14.95 -0.13 4.79
CA ARG A 110 -14.49 -0.52 6.13
C ARG A 110 -13.57 0.52 6.75
N ALA A 111 -12.71 1.16 5.96
CA ALA A 111 -11.82 2.21 6.42
C ALA A 111 -12.59 3.45 6.88
N ARG A 112 -13.58 3.90 6.08
CA ARG A 112 -14.45 5.04 6.39
C ARG A 112 -15.22 4.80 7.69
N ALA A 113 -15.81 3.61 7.84
CA ALA A 113 -16.53 3.22 9.07
C ALA A 113 -15.65 3.17 10.33
N LYS A 114 -14.32 3.10 10.19
CA LYS A 114 -13.38 3.10 11.31
C LYS A 114 -12.87 4.50 11.66
N LEU A 115 -12.85 5.43 10.69
CA LEU A 115 -12.36 6.80 10.86
C LEU A 115 -13.48 7.81 11.19
N GLY A 116 -14.74 7.47 10.90
CA GLY A 116 -15.92 8.19 11.37
C GLY A 116 -16.41 7.64 12.71
#